data_AF-A0AAU8TJP8-F1
#
_entry.id   AF-A0AAU8TJP8-F1
#
_cell.length_a   1.000
_cell.length_b   1.000
_cell.length_c   1.000
_cell.angle_alpha   90.00
_cell.angle_beta   90.00
_cell.angle_gamma   90.00
#
_symmetry.space_group_name_H-M   'P 1'
#
loop_
_entity.id
_entity.type
_entity.pdbx_description
1 polymer ?
#
loop_
_entity_poly.entity_id
_entity_poly.type
_entity_poly.pdbx_seq_one_letter_code
_entity_poly.pdbx_strand_id
1 'polypeptide(L)'
;MLEGEQGLKKSTLINALAPNEEWYTDNLEGDLGSKDAAIGLAGKWLIEVPELASLGRTRVEVVKSFLTRKVDDYRASHARRNEDHPRQCAFFGTINPEADGRYLSDTTGGRRFWPVECRNTDIVGLKTNRDQLWAEAFTRYAAGDQWWLTADVEALAKVEQADRQDSNEWDEHVERFLTFLPPDGVSRDWLGRRAEQVDQVTTGEIFAAITARALTKKDTKDSRAIATALRNAGWSQGRGKGRYWIRD
;
A
#
# COMPACT_ATOMS: atom_id res chain seq x y z
N MET A 1 8.15 -3.03 -4.81
CA MET A 1 8.02 -3.56 -3.44
C MET A 1 8.60 -4.96 -3.46
N LEU A 2 9.66 -5.20 -2.72
CA LEU A 2 10.24 -6.53 -2.54
C LEU A 2 9.72 -7.08 -1.21
N GLU A 3 8.91 -8.13 -1.28
CA GLU A 3 8.32 -8.77 -0.10
C GLU A 3 8.91 -10.16 0.12
N GLY A 4 8.91 -10.64 1.36
CA GLY A 4 9.34 -11.99 1.68
C GLY A 4 9.95 -12.05 3.06
N GLU A 5 10.37 -13.24 3.49
CA GLU A 5 10.89 -13.47 4.83
C GLU A 5 12.03 -12.49 5.21
N GLN A 6 12.12 -12.19 6.50
CA GLN A 6 13.25 -11.45 7.05
C GLN A 6 14.56 -12.21 6.80
N GLY A 7 15.65 -11.50 6.55
CA GLY A 7 16.95 -12.12 6.31
C GLY A 7 17.21 -12.58 4.87
N LEU A 8 16.23 -12.47 3.95
CA LEU A 8 16.43 -12.67 2.51
C LEU A 8 17.29 -11.60 1.82
N LYS A 9 17.97 -10.72 2.56
CA LYS A 9 18.91 -9.73 2.01
C LYS A 9 18.35 -8.87 0.86
N LYS A 10 17.04 -8.55 0.89
CA LYS A 10 16.34 -7.73 -0.11
C LYS A 10 16.99 -6.35 -0.29
N SER A 11 17.33 -5.68 0.80
CA SER A 11 18.05 -4.41 0.79
C SER A 11 19.44 -4.53 0.15
N THR A 12 20.16 -5.60 0.50
CA THR A 12 21.47 -5.91 -0.10
C THR A 12 21.37 -6.19 -1.60
N LEU A 13 20.27 -6.79 -2.06
CA LEU A 13 20.00 -7.02 -3.47
C LEU A 13 19.86 -5.69 -4.23
N ILE A 14 19.11 -4.73 -3.67
CA ILE A 14 18.91 -3.41 -4.28
C ILE A 14 20.25 -2.65 -4.34
N ASN A 15 21.01 -2.62 -3.23
CA ASN A 15 22.34 -2.01 -3.22
C ASN A 15 23.27 -2.69 -4.25
N ALA A 16 23.30 -4.02 -4.30
CA ALA A 16 24.15 -4.77 -5.23
C ALA A 16 23.82 -4.52 -6.71
N LEU A 17 22.60 -4.07 -7.05
CA LEU A 17 22.23 -3.68 -8.41
C LEU A 17 22.87 -2.35 -8.83
N ALA A 18 23.25 -1.49 -7.88
CA ALA A 18 23.92 -0.23 -8.18
C ALA A 18 25.33 -0.49 -8.74
N PRO A 19 25.70 0.09 -9.90
CA PRO A 19 27.07 0.02 -10.40
C PRO A 19 28.08 0.73 -9.48
N ASN A 20 27.66 1.86 -8.91
CA ASN A 20 28.38 2.61 -7.87
C ASN A 20 27.50 2.71 -6.62
N GLU A 21 28.07 2.41 -5.45
CA GLU A 21 27.41 2.48 -4.15
C GLU A 21 26.89 3.89 -3.83
N GLU A 22 27.57 4.93 -4.34
CA GLU A 22 27.11 6.32 -4.19
C GLU A 22 25.77 6.60 -4.88
N TRP A 23 25.33 5.76 -5.82
CA TRP A 23 24.04 5.90 -6.50
C TRP A 23 22.89 5.19 -5.75
N TYR A 24 23.21 4.46 -4.69
CA TYR A 24 22.23 3.87 -3.80
C TYR A 24 22.05 4.72 -2.53
N THR A 25 20.85 4.69 -1.96
CA THR A 25 20.60 5.12 -0.59
C THR A 25 19.39 4.38 -0.01
N ASP A 26 19.46 3.98 1.25
CA ASP A 26 18.33 3.58 2.10
C ASP A 26 18.00 4.62 3.17
N ASN A 27 18.79 5.68 3.24
CA ASN A 27 18.70 6.70 4.26
C ASN A 27 18.48 8.05 3.60
N LEU A 28 17.21 8.43 3.47
CA LEU A 28 16.84 9.79 3.10
C LEU A 28 16.79 10.65 4.37
N GLU A 29 17.50 11.76 4.35
CA GLU A 29 17.46 12.72 5.44
C GLU A 29 16.07 13.38 5.53
N GLY A 30 15.49 13.37 6.74
CA GLY A 30 14.19 13.97 7.02
C GLY A 30 12.99 13.11 6.63
N ASP A 31 11.78 13.66 6.81
CA ASP A 31 10.55 12.97 6.44
C ASP A 31 10.39 12.92 4.90
N LEU A 32 9.86 11.81 4.38
CA LEU A 32 9.46 11.69 2.97
C LEU A 32 8.49 12.81 2.61
N GLY A 33 8.80 13.58 1.57
CA GLY A 33 8.05 14.77 1.17
C GLY A 33 8.68 16.10 1.60
N SER A 34 9.67 16.07 2.48
CA SER A 34 10.46 17.24 2.88
C SER A 34 11.45 17.68 1.80
N LYS A 35 11.98 18.90 1.97
CA LYS A 35 13.03 19.45 1.12
C LYS A 35 14.34 18.67 1.26
N ASP A 36 14.69 18.26 2.47
CA ASP A 36 15.95 17.54 2.75
C ASP A 36 15.93 16.16 2.08
N ALA A 37 14.78 15.48 2.10
CA ALA A 37 14.60 14.23 1.37
C ALA A 37 14.79 14.43 -0.14
N ALA A 38 14.28 15.52 -0.71
CA ALA A 38 14.47 15.84 -2.13
C ALA A 38 15.94 16.15 -2.47
N ILE A 39 16.65 16.87 -1.61
CA ILE A 39 18.09 17.12 -1.76
C ILE A 39 18.86 15.79 -1.72
N GLY A 40 18.50 14.89 -0.81
CA GLY A 40 19.12 13.56 -0.67
C GLY A 40 18.93 12.64 -1.87
N LEU A 41 17.96 12.93 -2.77
CA LEU A 41 17.78 12.19 -4.02
C LEU A 41 18.82 12.55 -5.09
N ALA A 42 19.47 13.71 -4.98
CA ALA A 42 20.38 14.19 -6.02
C ALA A 42 21.54 13.20 -6.23
N GLY A 43 21.70 12.75 -7.48
CA GLY A 43 22.74 11.78 -7.85
C GLY A 43 22.45 10.32 -7.45
N LYS A 44 21.29 10.04 -6.85
CA LYS A 44 20.86 8.68 -6.50
C LYS A 44 19.99 8.09 -7.60
N TRP A 45 20.22 6.81 -7.92
CA TRP A 45 19.44 6.04 -8.91
C TRP A 45 18.51 5.06 -8.23
N LEU A 46 18.98 4.38 -7.18
CA LEU A 46 18.21 3.35 -6.47
C LEU A 46 17.98 3.83 -5.04
N ILE A 47 16.73 4.12 -4.71
CA ILE A 47 16.35 4.58 -3.38
C ILE A 47 15.55 3.47 -2.72
N GLU A 48 16.12 2.88 -1.68
CA GLU A 48 15.34 2.04 -0.79
C GLU A 48 14.60 2.91 0.22
N VAL A 49 13.33 2.60 0.44
CA VAL A 49 12.53 3.13 1.53
C VAL A 49 12.15 1.95 2.42
N PRO A 50 12.93 1.70 3.49
CA PRO A 50 12.63 0.64 4.44
C PRO A 50 11.24 0.83 5.02
N GLU A 51 10.49 -0.26 5.18
CA GLU A 51 9.18 -0.25 5.82
C GLU A 51 8.19 0.76 5.23
N LEU A 52 8.26 1.03 3.92
CA LEU A 52 7.32 1.90 3.21
C LEU A 52 5.84 1.57 3.50
N ALA A 53 5.58 0.31 3.83
CA ALA A 53 4.33 -0.27 4.25
C ALA A 53 3.84 0.11 5.65
N SER A 54 4.75 0.29 6.61
CA SER A 54 4.43 0.59 8.01
C SER A 54 4.02 2.05 8.21
N LEU A 55 4.15 2.88 7.16
CA LEU A 55 3.74 4.28 7.18
C LEU A 55 2.22 4.39 7.34
N GLY A 56 1.79 4.93 8.48
CA GLY A 56 0.36 5.12 8.77
C GLY A 56 -0.36 5.96 7.70
N ARG A 57 -1.69 5.78 7.57
CA ARG A 57 -2.54 6.39 6.52
C ARG A 57 -2.28 7.88 6.23
N THR A 58 -1.98 8.68 7.25
CA THR A 58 -1.71 10.13 7.07
C THR A 58 -0.41 10.39 6.30
N ARG A 59 0.61 9.54 6.45
CA ARG A 59 1.89 9.64 5.73
C ARG A 59 1.79 9.03 4.33
N VAL A 60 0.91 8.06 4.11
CA VAL A 60 0.73 7.39 2.80
C VAL A 60 0.46 8.38 1.67
N GLU A 61 -0.39 9.40 1.87
CA GLU A 61 -0.65 10.40 0.81
C GLU A 61 0.56 11.27 0.50
N VAL A 62 1.31 11.68 1.53
CA VAL A 62 2.56 12.44 1.37
C VAL A 62 3.59 11.62 0.60
N VAL A 63 3.72 10.34 0.95
CA VAL A 63 4.60 9.37 0.28
C VAL A 63 4.18 9.17 -1.16
N LYS A 64 2.90 8.92 -1.46
CA LYS A 64 2.41 8.79 -2.84
C LYS A 64 2.71 10.02 -3.67
N SER A 65 2.42 11.20 -3.13
CA SER A 65 2.77 12.47 -3.75
C SER A 65 4.26 12.52 -4.01
N PHE A 66 5.09 12.24 -3.01
CA PHE A 66 6.54 12.23 -3.14
C PHE A 66 6.99 11.26 -4.24
N LEU A 67 6.63 9.98 -4.20
CA LEU A 67 7.04 8.96 -5.18
C LEU A 67 6.64 9.28 -6.63
N THR A 68 5.54 10.01 -6.84
CA THR A 68 5.03 10.33 -8.19
C THR A 68 5.57 11.63 -8.80
N ARG A 69 6.29 12.45 -8.03
CA ARG A 69 6.90 13.67 -8.55
C ARG A 69 7.90 13.34 -9.65
N LYS A 70 7.85 14.10 -10.74
CA LYS A 70 8.80 14.00 -11.87
C LYS A 70 9.98 14.98 -11.72
N VAL A 71 9.75 16.07 -11.01
CA VAL A 71 10.70 17.16 -10.79
C VAL A 71 10.58 17.57 -9.33
N ASP A 72 11.72 17.73 -8.66
CA ASP A 72 11.79 18.36 -7.35
C ASP A 72 12.19 19.83 -7.52
N ASP A 73 11.41 20.73 -6.95
CA ASP A 73 11.72 22.17 -6.89
C ASP A 73 12.31 22.47 -5.52
N TYR A 74 13.61 22.75 -5.48
CA TYR A 74 14.26 23.19 -4.25
C TYR A 74 15.43 24.14 -4.52
N ARG A 75 15.76 24.94 -3.51
CA ARG A 75 16.99 25.74 -3.49
C ARG A 75 18.11 24.94 -2.81
N ALA A 76 19.12 24.55 -3.58
CA ALA A 76 20.33 23.92 -3.05
C ALA A 76 21.06 24.84 -2.04
N SER A 77 21.88 24.25 -1.17
CA SER A 77 22.74 25.01 -0.26
C SER A 77 23.61 25.99 -1.05
N HIS A 78 23.59 27.27 -0.67
CA HIS A 78 24.26 28.39 -1.36
C HIS A 78 23.67 28.83 -2.71
N ALA A 79 22.67 28.16 -3.26
CA ALA A 79 21.95 28.67 -4.43
C ALA A 79 21.23 29.98 -4.05
N ARG A 80 21.01 30.87 -5.03
CA ARG A 80 20.30 32.15 -4.82
C ARG A 80 18.79 32.04 -5.04
N ARG A 81 18.35 31.05 -5.82
CA ARG A 81 16.96 30.81 -6.19
C ARG A 81 16.67 29.31 -6.11
N ASN A 82 15.38 28.99 -6.12
CA ASN A 82 14.91 27.64 -6.36
C ASN A 82 15.26 27.19 -7.78
N GLU A 83 15.57 25.91 -7.92
CA GLU A 83 15.91 25.25 -9.18
C GLU A 83 15.08 23.98 -9.34
N ASP A 84 14.74 23.67 -10.59
CA ASP A 84 14.03 22.46 -10.95
C ASP A 84 15.03 21.31 -11.15
N HIS A 85 14.83 20.21 -10.42
CA HIS A 85 15.66 19.02 -10.47
C HIS A 85 14.84 17.82 -10.98
N PRO A 86 14.93 17.45 -12.26
CA PRO A 86 14.26 16.26 -12.79
C PRO A 86 14.73 14.99 -12.11
N ARG A 87 13.80 14.12 -11.74
CA ARG A 87 14.13 12.85 -11.09
C ARG A 87 14.65 11.83 -12.09
N GLN A 88 15.69 11.11 -11.68
CA GLN A 88 16.37 10.08 -12.47
C GLN A 88 16.44 8.75 -11.70
N CYS A 89 15.51 8.53 -10.77
CA CYS A 89 15.63 7.50 -9.77
C CYS A 89 14.41 6.58 -9.68
N ALA A 90 14.64 5.37 -9.17
CA ALA A 90 13.64 4.36 -8.89
C ALA A 90 13.56 4.11 -7.38
N PHE A 91 12.34 3.97 -6.88
CA PHE A 91 12.07 3.70 -5.47
C PHE A 91 11.76 2.22 -5.25
N PHE A 92 12.36 1.66 -4.20
CA PHE A 92 12.19 0.29 -3.77
C PHE A 92 11.73 0.30 -2.32
N GLY A 93 10.53 -0.22 -2.06
CA GLY A 93 10.17 -0.57 -0.68
C GLY A 93 10.48 -2.03 -0.43
N THR A 94 11.01 -2.34 0.75
CA THR A 94 11.19 -3.71 1.26
C THR A 94 10.19 -3.95 2.40
N ILE A 95 9.64 -5.16 2.47
CA ILE A 95 8.71 -5.55 3.54
C ILE A 95 8.86 -7.04 3.87
N ASN A 96 8.59 -7.40 5.12
CA ASN A 96 8.29 -8.76 5.53
C ASN A 96 6.80 -8.93 5.86
N PRO A 97 5.96 -9.50 4.97
CA PRO A 97 4.53 -9.64 5.21
C PRO A 97 4.15 -10.41 6.48
N GLU A 98 4.97 -11.35 6.94
CA GLU A 98 4.69 -12.13 8.15
C GLU A 98 4.89 -11.31 9.44
N ALA A 99 5.87 -10.41 9.45
CA ALA A 99 6.17 -9.58 10.61
C ALA A 99 5.45 -8.22 10.57
N ASP A 100 5.33 -7.63 9.38
CA ASP A 100 4.84 -6.27 9.17
C ASP A 100 3.36 -6.24 8.77
N GLY A 101 2.79 -7.41 8.47
CA GLY A 101 1.42 -7.55 7.98
C GLY A 101 1.28 -7.19 6.49
N ARG A 102 0.01 -7.11 6.07
CA ARG A 102 -0.33 -6.64 4.73
C ARG A 102 -0.12 -5.13 4.64
N TYR A 103 0.15 -4.62 3.44
CA TYR A 103 0.74 -3.28 3.31
C TYR A 103 0.06 -2.35 2.31
N LEU A 104 -0.80 -2.90 1.45
CA LEU A 104 -1.60 -2.08 0.56
C LEU A 104 -2.88 -1.68 1.31
N SER A 105 -2.81 -0.60 2.10
CA SER A 105 -3.94 -0.12 2.91
C SER A 105 -4.97 0.72 2.14
N ASP A 106 -4.69 1.06 0.87
CA ASP A 106 -5.57 1.86 0.02
C ASP A 106 -5.94 1.15 -1.29
N THR A 107 -7.24 0.91 -1.46
CA THR A 107 -7.89 0.33 -2.64
C THR A 107 -7.65 1.12 -3.93
N THR A 108 -7.35 2.43 -3.86
CA THR A 108 -7.09 3.29 -5.02
C THR A 108 -5.60 3.55 -5.28
N GLY A 109 -4.74 3.14 -4.35
CA GLY A 109 -3.31 3.48 -4.30
C GLY A 109 -2.38 2.40 -4.86
N GLY A 110 -2.87 1.16 -4.97
CA GLY A 110 -2.07 -0.03 -5.30
C GLY A 110 -1.28 0.08 -6.61
N ARG A 111 -1.81 0.74 -7.64
CA ARG A 111 -1.16 0.88 -8.97
C ARG A 111 0.26 1.46 -8.97
N ARG A 112 0.68 2.12 -7.90
CA ARG A 112 2.03 2.72 -7.74
C ARG A 112 3.03 1.76 -7.10
N PHE A 113 2.56 0.61 -6.60
CA PHE A 113 3.38 -0.41 -5.98
C PHE A 113 3.36 -1.67 -6.83
N TRP A 114 4.54 -2.11 -7.24
CA TRP A 114 4.70 -3.37 -7.95
C TRP A 114 5.23 -4.39 -6.95
N PRO A 115 4.36 -5.25 -6.38
CA PRO A 115 4.76 -6.28 -5.44
C PRO A 115 5.52 -7.39 -6.17
N VAL A 116 6.65 -7.80 -5.61
CA VAL A 116 7.44 -8.93 -6.09
C VAL A 116 7.76 -9.79 -4.88
N GLU A 117 7.22 -11.01 -4.86
CA GLU A 117 7.52 -12.02 -3.85
C GLU A 117 8.96 -12.53 -4.05
N CYS A 118 9.83 -12.23 -3.11
CA CYS A 118 11.19 -12.73 -3.05
C CYS A 118 11.21 -14.00 -2.20
N ARG A 119 11.56 -15.13 -2.83
CA ARG A 119 11.79 -16.41 -2.13
C ARG A 119 13.27 -16.71 -1.90
N ASN A 120 14.13 -16.17 -2.74
CA ASN A 120 15.58 -16.32 -2.66
C ASN A 120 16.25 -15.10 -3.33
N THR A 121 17.47 -14.78 -2.90
CA THR A 121 18.30 -13.73 -3.49
C THR A 121 19.70 -14.25 -3.77
N ASP A 122 20.09 -14.27 -5.05
CA ASP A 122 21.47 -14.57 -5.45
C ASP A 122 22.26 -13.28 -5.67
N ILE A 123 22.86 -12.77 -4.60
CA ILE A 123 23.64 -11.53 -4.63
C ILE A 123 24.92 -11.71 -5.45
N VAL A 124 25.53 -12.91 -5.42
CA VAL A 124 26.78 -13.17 -6.13
C VAL A 124 26.50 -13.19 -7.63
N GLY A 125 25.50 -13.97 -8.06
CA GLY A 125 25.05 -13.99 -9.45
C GLY A 125 24.61 -12.60 -9.93
N LEU A 126 23.89 -11.83 -9.11
CA LEU A 126 23.54 -10.46 -9.44
C LEU A 126 24.78 -9.59 -9.68
N LYS A 127 25.75 -9.59 -8.76
CA LYS A 127 26.97 -8.78 -8.92
C LYS A 127 27.77 -9.18 -10.15
N THR A 128 27.87 -10.48 -10.44
CA THR A 128 28.58 -10.99 -11.63
C THR A 128 27.90 -10.55 -12.93
N ASN A 129 26.57 -10.47 -12.96
CA ASN A 129 25.81 -10.14 -14.17
C ASN A 129 25.32 -8.68 -14.21
N ARG A 130 25.61 -7.87 -13.18
CA ARG A 130 25.04 -6.52 -13.00
C ARG A 130 25.19 -5.65 -14.24
N ASP A 131 26.42 -5.55 -14.74
CA ASP A 131 26.72 -4.65 -15.86
C ASP A 131 26.03 -5.13 -17.14
N GLN A 132 25.88 -6.44 -17.31
CA GLN A 132 25.12 -7.04 -18.41
C GLN A 132 23.62 -6.76 -18.29
N LEU A 133 23.05 -6.82 -17.07
CA LEU A 133 21.65 -6.46 -16.83
C LEU A 133 21.38 -4.99 -17.19
N TRP A 134 22.28 -4.08 -16.81
CA TRP A 134 22.18 -2.67 -17.19
C TRP A 134 22.34 -2.47 -18.71
N ALA A 135 23.29 -3.17 -19.34
CA ALA A 135 23.49 -3.10 -20.79
C ALA A 135 22.25 -3.59 -21.56
N GLU A 136 21.65 -4.69 -21.12
CA GLU A 136 20.41 -5.21 -21.71
C GLU A 136 19.24 -4.24 -21.50
N ALA A 137 19.05 -3.73 -20.28
CA ALA A 137 18.02 -2.76 -19.96
C ALA A 137 18.14 -1.49 -20.83
N PHE A 138 19.35 -0.96 -20.99
CA PHE A 138 19.61 0.18 -21.85
C PHE A 138 19.35 -0.12 -23.32
N THR A 139 19.75 -1.30 -23.80
CA THR A 139 19.54 -1.71 -25.19
C THR A 139 18.04 -1.80 -25.52
N ARG A 140 17.26 -2.42 -24.63
CA ARG A 140 15.79 -2.51 -24.75
C ARG A 140 15.13 -1.13 -24.71
N TYR A 141 15.54 -0.27 -23.76
CA TYR A 141 15.06 1.10 -23.67
C TYR A 141 15.35 1.89 -24.96
N ALA A 142 16.57 1.79 -25.50
CA ALA A 142 16.97 2.46 -26.74
C ALA A 142 16.22 1.92 -27.96
N ALA A 143 15.82 0.64 -27.94
CA ALA A 143 14.94 0.04 -28.95
C ALA A 143 13.47 0.49 -28.85
N GLY A 144 13.11 1.24 -27.80
CA GLY A 144 11.75 1.72 -27.57
C GLY A 144 10.85 0.71 -26.86
N ASP A 145 11.44 -0.30 -26.19
CA ASP A 145 10.66 -1.26 -25.42
C ASP A 145 9.83 -0.57 -24.34
N GLN A 146 8.62 -1.09 -24.17
CA GLN A 146 7.67 -0.67 -23.16
C GLN A 146 8.21 -0.96 -21.75
N TRP A 147 8.38 0.09 -20.93
CA TRP A 147 8.91 -0.02 -19.56
C TRP A 147 7.94 0.45 -18.46
N TRP A 148 6.71 0.82 -18.84
CA TRP A 148 5.59 1.04 -17.94
C TRP A 148 4.52 -0.05 -18.10
N LEU A 149 3.65 -0.25 -17.11
CA LEU A 149 2.58 -1.25 -17.23
C LEU A 149 1.61 -0.87 -18.35
N THR A 150 1.27 -1.84 -19.20
CA THR A 150 0.13 -1.73 -20.12
C THR A 150 -1.16 -2.09 -19.40
N ALA A 151 -2.33 -1.80 -19.99
CA ALA A 151 -3.62 -2.10 -19.38
C ALA A 151 -3.78 -3.59 -18.98
N ASP A 152 -3.24 -4.49 -19.80
CA ASP A 152 -3.28 -5.94 -19.53
C ASP A 152 -2.42 -6.32 -18.32
N VAL A 153 -1.22 -5.75 -18.22
CA VAL A 153 -0.33 -6.00 -17.07
C VAL A 153 -0.85 -5.31 -15.81
N GLU A 154 -1.50 -4.15 -15.93
CA GLU A 154 -2.21 -3.51 -14.82
C GLU A 154 -3.35 -4.40 -14.28
N ALA A 155 -4.07 -5.12 -15.14
CA ALA A 155 -5.12 -6.04 -14.72
C ALA A 155 -4.53 -7.22 -13.89
N LEU A 156 -3.41 -7.78 -14.32
CA LEU A 156 -2.69 -8.81 -13.55
C LEU A 156 -2.16 -8.26 -12.22
N ALA A 157 -1.57 -7.06 -12.25
CA ALA A 157 -1.06 -6.41 -11.05
C ALA A 157 -2.17 -6.14 -10.01
N LYS A 158 -3.39 -5.82 -10.45
CA LYS A 158 -4.55 -5.64 -9.55
C LYS A 158 -4.90 -6.91 -8.78
N VAL A 159 -4.78 -8.08 -9.40
CA VAL A 159 -5.04 -9.37 -8.74
C VAL A 159 -4.01 -9.57 -7.62
N GLU A 160 -2.72 -9.45 -7.94
CA GLU A 160 -1.63 -9.58 -6.96
C GLU A 160 -1.72 -8.54 -5.83
N GLN A 161 -2.17 -7.32 -6.14
CA GLN A 161 -2.36 -6.26 -5.14
C GLN A 161 -3.54 -6.55 -4.20
N ALA A 162 -4.63 -7.14 -4.70
CA ALA A 162 -5.79 -7.48 -3.90
C ALA A 162 -5.45 -8.49 -2.79
N ASP A 163 -4.62 -9.49 -3.11
CA ASP A 163 -4.17 -10.50 -2.14
C ASP A 163 -3.31 -9.89 -1.00
N ARG A 164 -2.64 -8.77 -1.29
CA ARG A 164 -1.74 -8.04 -0.37
C ARG A 164 -2.41 -6.82 0.27
N GLN A 165 -3.70 -6.63 0.02
CA GLN A 165 -4.47 -5.55 0.58
C GLN A 165 -4.74 -5.81 2.05
N ASP A 166 -4.49 -4.79 2.87
CA ASP A 166 -4.66 -4.83 4.31
C ASP A 166 -6.08 -5.27 4.66
N SER A 167 -6.21 -6.36 5.43
CA SER A 167 -7.51 -6.82 5.91
C SER A 167 -7.97 -5.83 6.95
N ASN A 168 -9.11 -5.19 6.72
CA ASN A 168 -9.65 -4.26 7.70
C ASN A 168 -10.12 -5.06 8.91
N GLU A 169 -9.75 -4.62 10.12
CA GLU A 169 -10.02 -5.30 11.41
C GLU A 169 -11.50 -5.68 11.60
N TRP A 170 -12.41 -4.99 10.90
CA TRP A 170 -13.85 -5.21 10.94
C TRP A 170 -14.40 -6.07 9.79
N ASP A 171 -13.59 -6.51 8.82
CA ASP A 171 -14.05 -7.24 7.65
C ASP A 171 -14.73 -8.57 8.04
N GLU A 172 -14.05 -9.44 8.79
CA GLU A 172 -14.62 -10.72 9.26
C GLU A 172 -15.85 -10.49 10.16
N HIS A 173 -15.78 -9.46 11.02
CA HIS A 173 -16.86 -9.10 11.92
C HIS A 173 -18.12 -8.64 11.17
N VAL A 174 -17.96 -7.83 10.14
CA VAL A 174 -19.06 -7.36 9.27
C VAL A 174 -19.60 -8.52 8.44
N GLU A 175 -18.75 -9.33 7.82
CA GLU A 175 -19.18 -10.51 7.07
C GLU A 175 -19.97 -11.47 7.96
N ARG A 176 -19.45 -11.73 9.17
CA ARG A 176 -20.13 -12.52 10.19
C ARG A 176 -21.46 -11.91 10.58
N PHE A 177 -21.55 -10.59 10.78
CA PHE A 177 -22.82 -9.91 11.09
C PHE A 177 -23.83 -10.03 9.94
N LEU A 178 -23.38 -9.85 8.70
CA LEU A 178 -24.23 -9.91 7.52
C LEU A 178 -24.74 -11.34 7.26
N THR A 179 -23.90 -12.33 7.54
CA THR A 179 -24.21 -13.77 7.38
C THR A 179 -25.00 -14.32 8.57
N PHE A 180 -24.72 -13.82 9.77
CA PHE A 180 -25.24 -14.29 11.05
C PHE A 180 -25.58 -13.09 11.94
N LEU A 181 -26.86 -12.76 12.13
CA LEU A 181 -27.29 -12.12 13.38
C LEU A 181 -28.79 -12.36 13.62
N PRO A 182 -29.22 -12.48 14.89
CA PRO A 182 -30.45 -13.15 15.26
C PRO A 182 -31.69 -12.36 14.81
N PRO A 183 -32.78 -13.07 14.49
CA PRO A 183 -34.09 -12.46 14.58
C PRO A 183 -34.30 -12.11 16.05
N ASP A 184 -34.44 -10.81 16.32
CA ASP A 184 -35.27 -10.35 17.42
C ASP A 184 -34.73 -10.67 18.83
N GLY A 185 -33.54 -10.16 19.14
CA GLY A 185 -33.16 -9.80 20.51
C GLY A 185 -32.95 -10.89 21.57
N VAL A 186 -33.36 -12.16 21.39
CA VAL A 186 -33.12 -13.23 22.39
C VAL A 186 -33.03 -14.60 21.73
N SER A 187 -31.82 -15.07 21.39
CA SER A 187 -31.57 -16.52 21.32
C SER A 187 -30.09 -16.83 21.57
N ARG A 188 -29.84 -17.82 22.43
CA ARG A 188 -28.51 -18.19 22.97
C ARG A 188 -27.79 -19.29 22.19
N ASP A 189 -28.36 -19.76 21.08
CA ASP A 189 -27.70 -20.78 20.25
C ASP A 189 -27.02 -20.11 19.06
N TRP A 190 -25.70 -19.96 19.17
CA TRP A 190 -24.84 -19.21 18.26
C TRP A 190 -24.52 -20.01 16.96
N LEU A 191 -25.42 -20.88 16.50
CA LEU A 191 -25.24 -21.81 15.37
C LEU A 191 -26.22 -21.60 14.19
N GLY A 192 -27.12 -20.61 14.25
CA GLY A 192 -28.14 -20.37 13.22
C GLY A 192 -27.71 -19.41 12.11
N ARG A 193 -27.77 -19.85 10.83
CA ARG A 193 -27.74 -18.95 9.66
C ARG A 193 -28.92 -17.98 9.72
N ARG A 194 -28.75 -16.76 9.19
CA ARG A 194 -29.85 -15.79 9.09
C ARG A 194 -30.96 -16.31 8.17
N ALA A 195 -32.21 -16.26 8.63
CA ALA A 195 -33.38 -16.74 7.87
C ALA A 195 -33.79 -15.80 6.73
N GLU A 196 -33.47 -14.50 6.85
CA GLU A 196 -33.84 -13.47 5.88
C GLU A 196 -32.63 -12.61 5.49
N GLN A 197 -32.59 -12.22 4.22
CA GLN A 197 -31.59 -11.29 3.69
C GLN A 197 -31.95 -9.89 4.17
N VAL A 198 -30.98 -9.14 4.72
CA VAL A 198 -31.23 -7.76 5.15
C VAL A 198 -30.94 -6.80 4.03
N ASP A 199 -31.87 -5.87 3.83
CA ASP A 199 -31.82 -4.87 2.79
C ASP A 199 -31.11 -3.60 3.26
N GLN A 200 -31.09 -3.33 4.57
CA GLN A 200 -30.49 -2.12 5.15
C GLN A 200 -29.79 -2.39 6.49
N VAL A 201 -28.58 -1.86 6.68
CA VAL A 201 -27.83 -1.93 7.94
C VAL A 201 -27.20 -0.58 8.28
N THR A 202 -26.95 -0.33 9.56
CA THR A 202 -26.16 0.83 10.00
C THR A 202 -24.83 0.42 10.61
N THR A 203 -23.86 1.32 10.51
CA THR A 203 -22.57 1.17 11.19
C THR A 203 -22.73 0.99 12.71
N GLY A 204 -23.75 1.63 13.30
CA GLY A 204 -24.02 1.55 14.74
C GLY A 204 -24.57 0.19 15.18
N GLU A 205 -25.46 -0.42 14.38
CA GLU A 205 -25.99 -1.76 14.64
C GLU A 205 -24.89 -2.82 14.64
N ILE A 206 -24.02 -2.78 13.63
CA ILE A 206 -22.88 -3.70 13.50
C ILE A 206 -21.96 -3.52 14.71
N PHE A 207 -21.59 -2.28 15.01
CA PHE A 207 -20.72 -1.99 16.14
C PHE A 207 -21.29 -2.51 17.46
N ALA A 208 -22.59 -2.25 17.72
CA ALA A 208 -23.26 -2.67 18.94
C ALA A 208 -23.39 -4.20 19.05
N ALA A 209 -23.65 -4.88 17.93
CA ALA A 209 -23.76 -6.33 17.89
C ALA A 209 -22.45 -7.05 18.26
N ILE A 210 -21.31 -6.46 17.90
CA ILE A 210 -20.00 -7.06 18.12
C ILE A 210 -19.38 -6.63 19.45
N THR A 211 -19.54 -5.37 19.83
CA THR A 211 -18.90 -4.80 21.04
C THR A 211 -19.82 -4.75 22.26
N ALA A 212 -21.09 -5.11 22.10
CA ALA A 212 -22.13 -5.02 23.13
C ALA A 212 -22.33 -3.60 23.71
N ARG A 213 -21.92 -2.55 22.99
CA ARG A 213 -22.11 -1.15 23.41
C ARG A 213 -22.49 -0.25 22.23
N ALA A 214 -23.17 0.85 22.52
CA ALA A 214 -23.51 1.83 21.50
C ALA A 214 -22.27 2.54 20.94
N LEU A 215 -22.29 2.80 19.63
CA LEU A 215 -21.30 3.61 18.95
C LEU A 215 -21.38 5.06 19.43
N THR A 216 -20.24 5.65 19.79
CA THR A 216 -20.15 7.04 20.26
C THR A 216 -19.28 7.88 19.34
N LYS A 217 -19.23 9.20 19.57
CA LYS A 217 -18.33 10.11 18.83
C LYS A 217 -16.85 9.76 18.99
N LYS A 218 -16.46 9.06 20.05
CA LYS A 218 -15.07 8.63 20.30
C LYS A 218 -14.65 7.48 19.37
N ASP A 219 -15.61 6.74 18.83
CA ASP A 219 -15.39 5.51 18.05
C ASP A 219 -15.30 5.80 16.54
N THR A 220 -14.72 6.95 16.19
CA THR A 220 -14.65 7.40 14.79
C THR A 220 -13.75 6.49 13.94
N LYS A 221 -12.74 5.85 14.55
CA LYS A 221 -11.87 4.85 13.88
C LYS A 221 -12.70 3.63 13.47
N ASP A 222 -13.40 3.01 14.41
CA ASP A 222 -14.23 1.83 14.18
C ASP A 222 -15.38 2.10 13.22
N SER A 223 -16.03 3.26 13.36
CA SER A 223 -17.10 3.66 12.43
C SER A 223 -16.62 3.74 10.98
N ARG A 224 -15.41 4.26 10.73
CA ARG A 224 -14.81 4.30 9.39
C ARG A 224 -14.40 2.90 8.91
N ALA A 225 -13.86 2.08 9.80
CA ALA A 225 -13.45 0.71 9.50
C ALA A 225 -14.66 -0.15 9.07
N ILE A 226 -15.75 -0.14 9.83
CA ILE A 226 -17.01 -0.82 9.47
C ILE A 226 -17.57 -0.31 8.14
N ALA A 227 -17.53 1.01 7.89
CA ALA A 227 -17.98 1.60 6.63
C ALA A 227 -17.13 1.18 5.42
N THR A 228 -15.85 0.89 5.61
CA THR A 228 -14.98 0.33 4.57
C THR A 228 -15.28 -1.15 4.35
N ALA A 229 -15.44 -1.93 5.42
CA ALA A 229 -15.80 -3.35 5.35
C ALA A 229 -17.11 -3.56 4.57
N LEU A 230 -18.13 -2.74 4.86
CA LEU A 230 -19.40 -2.79 4.12
C LEU A 230 -19.24 -2.54 2.63
N ARG A 231 -18.41 -1.56 2.23
CA ARG A 231 -18.10 -1.33 0.81
C ARG A 231 -17.39 -2.50 0.16
N ASN A 232 -16.43 -3.09 0.86
CA ASN A 232 -15.71 -4.27 0.38
C ASN A 232 -16.67 -5.47 0.20
N ALA A 233 -17.68 -5.58 1.06
CA ALA A 233 -18.75 -6.59 0.96
C ALA A 233 -19.85 -6.27 -0.09
N GLY A 234 -19.67 -5.22 -0.90
CA GLY A 234 -20.62 -4.85 -1.96
C GLY A 234 -21.83 -4.03 -1.48
N TRP A 235 -21.71 -3.32 -0.36
CA TRP A 235 -22.77 -2.43 0.12
C TRP A 235 -22.46 -0.97 -0.19
N SER A 236 -23.49 -0.24 -0.61
CA SER A 236 -23.42 1.19 -0.92
C SER A 236 -24.15 2.03 0.13
N GLN A 237 -23.79 3.31 0.22
CA GLN A 237 -24.40 4.21 1.19
C GLN A 237 -25.75 4.71 0.66
N GLY A 238 -26.83 4.45 1.40
CA GLY A 238 -28.18 4.86 1.02
C GLY A 238 -28.35 6.38 0.99
N ARG A 239 -29.15 6.89 0.05
CA ARG A 239 -29.49 8.32 -0.04
C ARG A 239 -30.78 8.57 0.75
N GLY A 240 -30.67 9.09 1.98
CA GLY A 240 -31.83 9.42 2.82
C GLY A 240 -31.48 10.09 4.16
N LYS A 241 -32.47 10.26 5.04
CA LYS A 241 -32.25 10.75 6.42
C LYS A 241 -31.61 9.65 7.27
N GLY A 242 -30.33 9.79 7.58
CA GLY A 242 -29.56 8.85 8.40
C GLY A 242 -28.40 8.21 7.64
N ARG A 243 -27.38 7.70 8.35
CA ARG A 243 -26.26 6.96 7.75
C ARG A 243 -26.57 5.46 7.79
N TYR A 244 -27.17 4.95 6.72
CA TYR A 244 -27.45 3.52 6.53
C TYR A 244 -26.84 3.04 5.21
N TRP A 245 -26.67 1.73 5.10
CA TRP A 245 -26.06 1.02 3.99
C TRP A 245 -27.07 0.07 3.38
N ILE A 246 -27.07 -0.03 2.07
CA ILE A 246 -27.93 -0.92 1.27
C ILE A 246 -27.05 -1.86 0.45
N ARG A 247 -27.54 -3.08 0.20
CA ARG A 247 -26.85 -4.02 -0.66
C ARG A 247 -27.16 -3.66 -2.12
N ASP A 248 -26.13 -3.52 -2.95
CA ASP A 248 -26.29 -3.28 -4.38
C ASP A 248 -26.91 -4.50 -5.10
#